data_AF-A0A382YJT9-F1
#
_entry.id   AF-A0A382YJT9-F1
#
_cell.length_a   1.000
_cell.length_b   1.000
_cell.length_c   1.000
_cell.angle_alpha   90.00
_cell.angle_beta   90.00
_cell.angle_gamma   90.00
#
_symmetry.space_group_name_H-M   'P 1'
#
loop_
_entity.id
_entity.type
_entity.pdbx_description
1 polymer ?
#
loop_
_entity_poly.entity_id
_entity_poly.type
_entity_poly.pdbx_seq_one_letter_code
_entity_poly.pdbx_strand_id
1 'polypeptide(L)'
;DLNIIVVSDHGMAEISSEQTVNLADYIDMNLVTQEGSGPYSLLYGAEHTTMKKAVQTLNGAPHITAYLKEDIPERFHFKNHYRIKDVLVLADEGWYIQNQAISSLSEAGEYIPKGGTHGYDNQLRSMQALFIAGGPAFKPGTVTPPFENVNIYPLISHILNIDPHQDMDGDLENIIHILNK
;
A
#
# COMPACT_ATOMS: atom_id res chain seq x y z
N ASP A 1 -13.04 -34.42 -0.12
CA ASP A 1 -11.70 -33.79 0.01
C ASP A 1 -11.83 -32.28 0.10
N LEU A 2 -10.84 -31.59 0.68
CA LEU A 2 -10.86 -30.15 0.95
C LEU A 2 -9.53 -29.52 0.50
N ASN A 3 -9.63 -28.39 -0.20
CA ASN A 3 -8.50 -27.51 -0.49
C ASN A 3 -8.54 -26.32 0.48
N ILE A 4 -7.43 -26.07 1.17
CA ILE A 4 -7.26 -24.95 2.11
C ILE A 4 -6.20 -24.01 1.55
N ILE A 5 -6.50 -22.72 1.55
CA ILE A 5 -5.56 -21.63 1.26
C ILE A 5 -5.59 -20.70 2.48
N VAL A 6 -4.43 -20.55 3.12
CA VAL A 6 -4.21 -19.64 4.26
C VAL A 6 -3.37 -18.47 3.76
N VAL A 7 -3.88 -17.26 3.96
CA VAL A 7 -3.28 -16.02 3.45
C VAL A 7 -3.22 -14.94 4.52
N SER A 8 -2.37 -13.94 4.28
CA SER A 8 -2.46 -12.62 4.90
C SER A 8 -2.74 -11.58 3.82
N ASP A 9 -3.24 -10.41 4.20
CA ASP A 9 -3.39 -9.24 3.32
C ASP A 9 -2.06 -8.51 3.12
N HIS A 10 -1.29 -8.33 4.20
CA HIS A 10 0.03 -7.70 4.21
C HIS A 10 0.88 -8.20 5.39
N GLY A 11 2.12 -7.69 5.48
CA GLY A 11 2.96 -7.82 6.65
C GLY A 11 2.86 -6.63 7.62
N MET A 12 3.95 -6.29 8.32
CA MET A 12 3.99 -5.27 9.37
C MET A 12 5.41 -4.69 9.51
N ALA A 13 5.52 -3.39 9.74
CA ALA A 13 6.78 -2.70 10.06
C ALA A 13 6.66 -1.93 11.39
N GLU A 14 7.76 -1.84 12.14
CA GLU A 14 7.84 -1.10 13.39
C GLU A 14 7.90 0.41 13.14
N ILE A 15 7.24 1.18 14.01
CA ILE A 15 7.26 2.65 13.99
C ILE A 15 7.61 3.21 15.36
N SER A 16 8.21 4.40 15.34
CA SER A 16 8.60 5.11 16.56
C SER A 16 8.18 6.57 16.52
N SER A 17 8.12 7.18 17.70
CA SER A 17 7.82 8.59 17.87
C SER A 17 8.94 9.51 17.38
N GLU A 18 10.13 8.97 17.15
CA GLU A 18 11.31 9.70 16.68
C GLU A 18 11.39 9.72 15.14
N GLN A 19 10.63 8.86 14.45
CA GLN A 19 10.62 8.70 13.00
C GLN A 19 9.30 9.21 12.42
N THR A 20 9.05 10.50 12.57
CA THR A 20 7.83 11.14 12.07
C THR A 20 8.13 12.29 11.13
N VAL A 21 7.23 12.51 10.18
CA VAL A 21 7.30 13.64 9.24
C VAL A 21 6.02 14.48 9.38
N ASN A 22 6.20 15.75 9.74
CA ASN A 22 5.11 16.72 9.78
C ASN A 22 5.09 17.52 8.47
N LEU A 23 4.05 17.34 7.64
CA LEU A 23 3.97 18.04 6.35
C LEU A 23 3.87 19.57 6.51
N ALA A 24 3.31 20.05 7.63
CA ALA A 24 3.21 21.48 7.92
C ALA A 24 4.56 22.18 8.10
N ASP A 25 5.64 21.43 8.34
CA ASP A 25 6.99 21.98 8.42
C ASP A 25 7.54 22.38 7.03
N TYR A 26 6.92 21.88 5.95
CA TYR A 26 7.41 22.03 4.57
C TYR A 26 6.44 22.79 3.67
N ILE A 27 5.13 22.66 3.86
CA ILE A 27 4.10 23.25 2.99
C ILE A 27 3.01 23.97 3.78
N ASP A 28 2.36 24.95 3.14
CA ASP A 28 1.21 25.65 3.73
C ASP A 28 -0.05 24.77 3.67
N MET A 29 -0.38 24.16 4.81
CA MET A 29 -1.54 23.28 4.95
C MET A 29 -2.89 24.01 4.79
N ASN A 30 -2.94 25.35 4.79
CA ASN A 30 -4.19 26.07 4.49
C ASN A 30 -4.61 25.94 3.01
N LEU A 31 -3.67 25.60 2.14
CA LEU A 31 -3.89 25.44 0.69
C LEU A 31 -4.07 23.98 0.27
N VAL A 32 -3.93 23.04 1.21
CA VAL A 32 -3.84 21.60 0.94
C VAL A 32 -4.71 20.84 1.92
N THR A 33 -5.56 19.95 1.42
CA THR A 33 -6.26 18.97 2.25
C THR A 33 -5.47 17.66 2.26
N GLN A 34 -5.23 17.12 3.45
CA GLN A 34 -4.63 15.80 3.64
C GLN A 34 -5.70 14.77 3.99
N GLU A 35 -5.69 13.64 3.29
CA GLU A 35 -6.41 12.42 3.64
C GLU A 35 -5.42 11.30 3.97
N GLY A 36 -5.61 10.67 5.14
CA GLY A 36 -4.71 9.64 5.64
C GLY A 36 -3.53 10.18 6.44
N SER A 37 -2.79 9.25 7.05
CA SER A 37 -1.58 9.47 7.84
C SER A 37 -0.82 8.15 7.95
N GLY A 38 0.39 8.18 8.51
CA GLY A 38 1.23 7.00 8.67
C GLY A 38 2.06 6.72 7.42
N PRO A 39 2.03 5.51 6.86
CA PRO A 39 2.90 5.13 5.73
C PRO A 39 2.67 5.93 4.45
N TYR A 40 1.46 6.42 4.24
CA TYR A 40 1.17 7.30 3.11
C TYR A 40 0.09 8.31 3.46
N SER A 41 -0.02 9.35 2.65
CA SER A 41 -1.10 10.32 2.67
C SER A 41 -1.43 10.76 1.25
N LEU A 42 -2.69 11.11 1.03
CA LEU A 42 -3.18 11.66 -0.23
C LEU A 42 -3.45 13.14 -0.04
N LEU A 43 -2.94 13.98 -0.93
CA LEU A 43 -3.15 15.42 -0.89
C LEU A 43 -3.95 15.89 -2.10
N TYR A 44 -4.80 16.90 -1.87
CA TYR A 44 -5.52 17.62 -2.92
C TYR A 44 -5.80 19.06 -2.49
N GLY A 45 -6.09 19.91 -3.46
CA GLY A 45 -6.41 21.31 -3.24
C GLY A 45 -7.15 21.92 -4.42
N ALA A 46 -7.55 23.18 -4.30
CA ALA A 46 -8.29 23.87 -5.36
C ALA A 46 -7.46 24.06 -6.64
N GLU A 47 -6.15 24.27 -6.49
CA GLU A 47 -5.26 24.67 -7.58
C GLU A 47 -4.19 23.60 -7.86
N HIS A 48 -4.18 23.10 -9.09
CA HIS A 48 -3.18 22.11 -9.53
C HIS A 48 -1.74 22.65 -9.45
N THR A 49 -1.54 23.96 -9.65
CA THR A 49 -0.22 24.60 -9.51
C THR A 49 0.30 24.56 -8.07
N THR A 50 -0.60 24.61 -7.08
CA THR A 50 -0.26 24.43 -5.66
C THR A 50 0.21 23.01 -5.40
N MET A 51 -0.49 21.99 -5.93
CA MET A 51 -0.08 20.58 -5.78
C MET A 51 1.30 20.29 -6.39
N LYS A 52 1.59 20.85 -7.57
CA LYS A 52 2.92 20.74 -8.20
C LYS A 52 4.03 21.34 -7.35
N LYS A 53 3.79 22.52 -6.77
CA LYS A 53 4.75 23.15 -5.85
C LYS A 53 4.93 22.32 -4.57
N ALA A 54 3.83 21.81 -4.01
CA ALA A 54 3.88 20.94 -2.84
C ALA A 54 4.75 19.70 -3.09
N VAL A 55 4.57 19.01 -4.23
CA VAL A 55 5.42 17.85 -4.60
C VAL A 55 6.89 18.23 -4.70
N GLN A 56 7.21 19.36 -5.35
CA GLN A 56 8.60 19.83 -5.45
C GLN A 56 9.23 20.11 -4.09
N THR A 57 8.51 20.78 -3.19
CA THR A 57 8.99 21.08 -1.84
C THR A 57 9.11 19.83 -0.98
N LEU A 58 8.11 18.94 -1.00
CA LEU A 58 8.10 17.72 -0.19
C LEU A 58 9.19 16.72 -0.63
N ASN A 59 9.56 16.68 -1.91
CA ASN A 59 10.70 15.86 -2.37
C ASN A 59 12.08 16.40 -1.90
N GLY A 60 12.13 17.57 -1.27
CA GLY A 60 13.30 18.04 -0.53
C GLY A 60 13.30 17.63 0.95
N ALA A 61 12.18 17.11 1.47
CA ALA A 61 12.08 16.64 2.84
C ALA A 61 12.68 15.22 2.95
N PRO A 62 13.37 14.91 4.06
CA PRO A 62 13.90 13.57 4.28
C PRO A 62 12.76 12.58 4.55
N HIS A 63 12.97 11.33 4.16
CA HIS A 63 12.13 10.17 4.52
C HIS A 63 10.70 10.12 3.98
N ILE A 64 10.40 10.97 3.01
CA ILE A 64 9.18 10.89 2.22
C ILE A 64 9.52 11.05 0.74
N THR A 65 8.68 10.47 -0.11
CA THR A 65 8.65 10.75 -1.54
C THR A 65 7.23 11.16 -1.93
N ALA A 66 7.10 12.28 -2.64
CA ALA A 66 5.84 12.78 -3.16
C ALA A 66 5.75 12.59 -4.67
N TYR A 67 4.60 12.09 -5.13
CA TYR A 67 4.28 11.85 -6.53
C TYR A 67 3.04 12.64 -6.89
N LEU A 68 3.07 13.36 -8.01
CA LEU A 68 1.81 13.71 -8.68
C LEU A 68 1.12 12.42 -9.12
N LYS A 69 -0.21 12.45 -9.17
CA LYS A 69 -1.03 11.29 -9.57
C LYS A 69 -0.56 10.64 -10.86
N GLU A 70 -0.23 11.45 -11.88
CA GLU A 70 0.28 10.98 -13.17
C GLU A 70 1.65 10.28 -13.07
N ASP A 71 2.45 10.66 -12.08
CA ASP A 71 3.83 10.22 -11.87
C ASP A 71 3.95 9.07 -10.86
N ILE A 72 2.82 8.61 -10.28
CA ILE A 72 2.82 7.43 -9.40
C ILE A 72 3.37 6.23 -10.21
N PRO A 73 4.36 5.48 -9.66
CA PRO A 73 4.97 4.35 -10.34
C PRO A 73 3.94 3.35 -10.86
N GLU A 74 4.06 2.95 -12.13
CA GLU A 74 3.07 2.05 -12.77
C GLU A 74 2.90 0.73 -12.02
N ARG A 75 4.00 0.20 -11.45
CA ARG A 75 3.99 -1.03 -10.65
C ARG A 75 3.06 -1.01 -9.44
N PHE A 76 2.65 0.17 -8.96
CA PHE A 76 1.68 0.25 -7.87
C PHE A 76 0.24 0.06 -8.35
N HIS A 77 -0.02 0.22 -9.66
CA HIS A 77 -1.37 0.24 -10.21
C HIS A 77 -2.31 1.22 -9.47
N PHE A 78 -1.75 2.30 -8.92
CA PHE A 78 -2.42 3.18 -7.94
C PHE A 78 -2.59 4.61 -8.45
N LYS A 79 -3.12 4.78 -9.67
CA LYS A 79 -3.39 6.12 -10.23
C LYS A 79 -4.65 6.25 -11.08
N ASN A 80 -5.13 5.15 -11.67
CA ASN A 80 -6.23 5.19 -12.64
C ASN A 80 -7.62 5.17 -11.99
N HIS A 81 -7.84 5.95 -10.94
CA HIS A 81 -9.15 6.03 -10.27
C HIS A 81 -9.40 7.40 -9.65
N TYR A 82 -10.65 7.86 -9.65
CA TYR A 82 -11.02 9.21 -9.15
C TYR A 82 -10.82 9.38 -7.63
N ARG A 83 -10.80 8.28 -6.88
CA ARG A 83 -10.53 8.30 -5.43
C ARG A 83 -9.05 8.51 -5.10
N ILE A 84 -8.15 8.27 -6.05
CA ILE A 84 -6.75 8.65 -5.90
C ILE A 84 -6.67 10.16 -6.14
N LYS A 85 -6.16 10.88 -5.14
CA LYS A 85 -6.08 12.34 -5.13
C LYS A 85 -4.90 12.83 -6.00
N ASP A 86 -4.71 14.13 -6.02
CA ASP A 86 -3.75 14.80 -6.91
C ASP A 86 -2.29 14.43 -6.58
N VAL A 87 -2.00 14.13 -5.31
CA VAL A 87 -0.66 13.79 -4.83
C VAL A 87 -0.71 12.59 -3.91
N LEU A 88 0.21 11.64 -4.11
CA LEU A 88 0.57 10.60 -3.15
C LEU A 88 1.86 11.02 -2.43
N VAL A 89 1.85 11.05 -1.11
CA VAL A 89 3.05 11.15 -0.28
C VAL A 89 3.27 9.80 0.37
N LEU A 90 4.42 9.18 0.12
CA LEU A 90 4.81 7.87 0.64
C LEU A 90 5.99 8.06 1.58
N ALA A 91 5.90 7.52 2.79
CA ALA A 91 7.00 7.50 3.74
C ALA A 91 7.96 6.34 3.47
N ASP A 92 9.22 6.53 3.82
CA ASP A 92 10.18 5.43 3.94
C ASP A 92 9.71 4.43 5.01
N GLU A 93 10.14 3.17 4.91
CA GLU A 93 9.83 2.13 5.90
C GLU A 93 10.18 2.59 7.33
N GLY A 94 9.23 2.43 8.27
CA GLY A 94 9.37 2.84 9.67
C GLY A 94 9.12 4.32 9.95
N TRP A 95 8.95 5.15 8.91
CA TRP A 95 8.56 6.55 9.07
C TRP A 95 7.05 6.73 9.05
N TYR A 96 6.57 7.78 9.74
CA TYR A 96 5.15 8.04 9.93
C TYR A 96 4.80 9.49 9.57
N ILE A 97 3.94 9.69 8.56
CA ILE A 97 3.40 11.01 8.21
C ILE A 97 2.33 11.40 9.23
N GLN A 98 2.51 12.53 9.91
CA GLN A 98 1.60 12.99 10.95
C GLN A 98 0.24 13.43 10.38
N ASN A 99 -0.82 13.26 11.18
CA ASN A 99 -2.16 13.70 10.82
C ASN A 99 -2.40 15.16 11.28
N GLN A 100 -2.57 16.07 10.32
CA GLN A 100 -2.79 17.50 10.59
C GLN A 100 -4.14 17.82 11.23
N ALA A 101 -5.15 16.97 11.03
CA ALA A 101 -6.46 17.14 11.66
C ALA A 101 -6.43 16.77 13.15
N ILE A 102 -5.50 15.90 13.57
CA ILE A 102 -5.37 15.47 14.98
C ILE A 102 -4.42 16.42 15.73
N SER A 103 -3.34 16.89 15.09
CA SER A 103 -2.40 17.84 15.71
C SER A 103 -3.02 19.20 16.07
N SER A 104 -4.12 19.57 15.40
CA SER A 104 -4.82 20.85 15.61
C SER A 104 -5.98 20.81 16.61
N LEU A 105 -6.42 19.61 17.06
CA LEU A 105 -7.70 19.45 17.78
C LEU A 105 -7.64 18.85 19.19
N SER A 106 -6.46 18.50 19.74
CA SER A 106 -6.46 17.68 20.95
C SER A 106 -5.96 18.39 22.22
N GLU A 107 -6.91 18.80 23.07
CA GLU A 107 -6.79 18.64 24.54
C GLU A 107 -6.58 17.15 24.91
N ALA A 108 -6.84 16.23 23.98
CA ALA A 108 -6.66 14.79 24.07
C ALA A 108 -5.33 14.29 23.47
N GLY A 109 -4.19 14.93 23.78
CA GLY A 109 -2.83 14.41 23.52
C GLY A 109 -2.43 14.18 22.05
N GLU A 110 -1.26 14.67 21.65
CA GLU A 110 -0.66 14.33 20.35
C GLU A 110 -0.66 12.79 20.17
N TYR A 111 -1.19 12.29 19.04
CA TYR A 111 -1.02 10.88 18.71
C TYR A 111 0.47 10.63 18.48
N ILE A 112 1.09 9.90 19.41
CA ILE A 112 2.50 9.53 19.34
C ILE A 112 2.59 8.18 18.62
N PRO A 113 3.03 8.12 17.35
CA PRO A 113 3.10 6.86 16.61
C PRO A 113 4.11 5.92 17.28
N LYS A 114 3.63 4.76 17.75
CA LYS A 114 4.43 3.69 18.36
C LYS A 114 3.79 2.35 18.03
N GLY A 115 4.61 1.29 17.94
CA GLY A 115 4.13 -0.07 17.67
C GLY A 115 4.39 -0.48 16.23
N GLY A 116 3.39 -1.07 15.57
CA GLY A 116 3.50 -1.53 14.19
C GLY A 116 2.49 -0.85 13.26
N THR A 117 2.88 -0.65 12.01
CA THR A 117 1.98 -0.21 10.93
C THR A 117 2.32 -0.88 9.59
N HIS A 118 1.52 -0.61 8.58
CA HIS A 118 1.61 -1.19 7.24
C HIS A 118 0.96 -0.29 6.20
N GLY A 119 1.27 -0.50 4.92
CA GLY A 119 0.85 0.35 3.81
C GLY A 119 2.00 1.14 3.16
N TYR A 120 3.24 0.79 3.50
CA TYR A 120 4.43 1.24 2.77
C TYR A 120 4.48 0.59 1.36
N ASP A 121 5.57 0.83 0.64
CA ASP A 121 5.85 0.18 -0.63
C ASP A 121 5.69 -1.35 -0.56
N ASN A 122 4.86 -1.91 -1.46
CA ASN A 122 4.54 -3.34 -1.49
C ASN A 122 5.74 -4.25 -1.81
N GLN A 123 6.85 -3.70 -2.31
CA GLN A 123 8.09 -4.46 -2.54
C GLN A 123 8.95 -4.62 -1.27
N LEU A 124 8.66 -3.89 -0.20
CA LEU A 124 9.37 -4.04 1.07
C LEU A 124 9.12 -5.43 1.65
N ARG A 125 10.18 -6.05 2.16
CA ARG A 125 10.09 -7.38 2.75
C ARG A 125 9.12 -7.41 3.95
N SER A 126 9.05 -6.33 4.72
CA SER A 126 8.12 -6.20 5.84
C SER A 126 6.65 -6.18 5.40
N MET A 127 6.34 -5.79 4.16
CA MET A 127 4.98 -5.70 3.62
C MET A 127 4.52 -6.99 2.93
N GLN A 128 5.42 -7.96 2.74
CA GLN A 128 5.08 -9.24 2.13
C GLN A 128 4.12 -10.05 3.01
N ALA A 129 3.14 -10.68 2.38
CA ALA A 129 2.09 -11.45 3.03
C ALA A 129 2.40 -12.96 3.06
N LEU A 130 1.72 -13.68 3.98
CA LEU A 130 1.75 -15.13 4.05
C LEU A 130 0.93 -15.76 2.91
N PHE A 131 1.42 -16.88 2.37
CA PHE A 131 0.63 -17.81 1.58
C PHE A 131 1.02 -19.26 1.93
N ILE A 132 0.04 -20.07 2.34
CA ILE A 132 0.18 -21.52 2.55
C ILE A 132 -1.03 -22.19 1.92
N ALA A 133 -0.81 -23.24 1.14
CA ALA A 133 -1.89 -24.01 0.52
C ALA A 133 -1.71 -25.51 0.72
N GLY A 134 -2.81 -26.24 0.88
CA GLY A 134 -2.81 -27.68 1.07
C GLY A 134 -4.14 -28.32 0.71
N GLY A 135 -4.09 -29.50 0.10
CA GLY A 135 -5.27 -30.20 -0.40
C GLY A 135 -4.97 -30.98 -1.67
N PRO A 136 -5.95 -31.74 -2.20
CA PRO A 136 -5.77 -32.57 -3.40
C PRO A 136 -5.37 -31.78 -4.65
N ALA A 137 -5.68 -30.48 -4.74
CA ALA A 137 -5.31 -29.66 -5.88
C ALA A 137 -3.83 -29.23 -5.87
N PHE A 138 -3.15 -29.24 -4.71
CA PHE A 138 -1.82 -28.67 -4.55
C PHE A 138 -0.72 -29.74 -4.52
N LYS A 139 0.45 -29.40 -5.06
CA LYS A 139 1.66 -30.24 -4.95
C LYS A 139 2.14 -30.28 -3.51
N PRO A 140 2.29 -31.47 -2.89
CA PRO A 140 2.77 -31.57 -1.52
C PRO A 140 4.25 -31.15 -1.40
N GLY A 141 4.60 -30.49 -0.29
CA GLY A 141 5.99 -30.14 0.04
C GLY A 141 6.65 -29.11 -0.90
N THR A 142 5.87 -28.40 -1.71
CA THR A 142 6.39 -27.40 -2.65
C THR A 142 6.62 -26.06 -1.97
N VAL A 143 7.81 -25.49 -2.19
CA VAL A 143 8.14 -24.09 -1.84
C VAL A 143 8.30 -23.33 -3.15
N THR A 144 7.65 -22.18 -3.26
CA THR A 144 7.64 -21.33 -4.47
C THR A 144 8.31 -19.98 -4.20
N PRO A 145 8.92 -19.34 -5.22
CA PRO A 145 9.19 -17.91 -5.17
C PRO A 145 7.92 -17.09 -4.87
N PRO A 146 8.08 -15.85 -4.37
CA PRO A 146 6.95 -14.93 -4.17
C PRO A 146 6.20 -14.67 -5.48
N PHE A 147 4.89 -14.42 -5.35
CA PHE A 147 4.00 -14.01 -6.42
C PHE A 147 2.99 -12.99 -5.86
N GLU A 148 2.31 -12.27 -6.74
CA GLU A 148 1.32 -11.25 -6.34
C GLU A 148 -0.02 -11.88 -5.97
N ASN A 149 -0.67 -11.33 -4.94
CA ASN A 149 -1.93 -11.87 -4.40
C ASN A 149 -3.10 -11.79 -5.40
N VAL A 150 -3.04 -10.93 -6.41
CA VAL A 150 -4.04 -10.86 -7.49
C VAL A 150 -4.20 -12.18 -8.24
N ASN A 151 -3.14 -13.01 -8.28
CA ASN A 151 -3.16 -14.33 -8.92
C ASN A 151 -3.93 -15.39 -8.10
N ILE A 152 -4.34 -15.09 -6.85
CA ILE A 152 -5.12 -16.02 -6.02
C ILE A 152 -6.55 -16.18 -6.53
N TYR A 153 -7.17 -15.11 -7.07
CA TYR A 153 -8.51 -15.19 -7.64
C TYR A 153 -8.62 -16.19 -8.83
N PRO A 154 -7.77 -16.11 -9.88
CA PRO A 154 -7.80 -17.10 -10.95
C PRO A 154 -7.40 -18.50 -10.47
N LEU A 155 -6.50 -18.63 -9.49
CA LEU A 155 -6.17 -19.92 -8.86
C LEU A 155 -7.41 -20.58 -8.23
N ILE A 156 -8.15 -19.84 -7.40
CA ILE A 156 -9.38 -20.35 -6.77
C ILE A 156 -10.42 -20.71 -7.83
N SER A 157 -10.59 -19.86 -8.84
CA SER A 157 -11.54 -20.10 -9.93
C SER A 157 -11.22 -21.40 -10.68
N HIS A 158 -9.94 -21.64 -10.96
CA HIS A 158 -9.46 -22.87 -11.58
C HIS A 158 -9.75 -24.10 -10.71
N ILE A 159 -9.45 -24.06 -9.41
CA ILE A 159 -9.69 -25.17 -8.48
C ILE A 159 -11.19 -25.51 -8.37
N LEU A 160 -12.05 -24.49 -8.44
CA LEU A 160 -13.51 -24.65 -8.37
C LEU A 160 -14.14 -24.98 -9.73
N ASN A 161 -13.36 -25.00 -10.81
CA ASN A 161 -13.84 -25.16 -12.18
C ASN A 161 -14.96 -24.16 -12.54
N ILE A 162 -14.72 -22.87 -12.25
CA ILE A 162 -15.60 -21.76 -12.60
C ILE A 162 -14.87 -20.79 -13.53
N ASP A 163 -15.63 -20.17 -14.43
CA ASP A 163 -15.09 -19.13 -15.30
C ASP A 163 -14.79 -17.86 -14.49
N PRO A 164 -13.54 -17.37 -14.47
CA PRO A 164 -13.21 -16.13 -13.80
C PRO A 164 -13.71 -14.92 -14.59
N HIS A 165 -13.87 -13.78 -13.91
CA HIS A 165 -14.15 -12.51 -14.56
C HIS A 165 -13.05 -12.15 -15.56
N GLN A 166 -13.43 -11.70 -16.76
CA GLN A 166 -12.47 -11.46 -17.85
C GLN A 166 -11.59 -10.23 -17.62
N ASP A 167 -12.09 -9.23 -16.89
CA ASP A 167 -11.36 -7.98 -16.58
C ASP A 167 -10.55 -8.07 -15.27
N MET A 168 -10.12 -9.26 -14.85
CA MET A 168 -9.26 -9.42 -13.68
C MET A 168 -7.80 -9.07 -14.00
N ASP A 169 -7.07 -8.59 -12.99
CA ASP A 169 -5.65 -8.26 -13.15
C ASP A 169 -4.72 -9.49 -12.98
N GLY A 170 -5.19 -10.53 -12.28
CA GLY A 170 -4.40 -11.72 -12.01
C GLY A 170 -4.33 -12.69 -13.20
N ASP A 171 -3.24 -13.46 -13.27
CA ASP A 171 -3.02 -14.49 -14.28
C ASP A 171 -2.73 -15.83 -13.61
N LEU A 172 -3.46 -16.88 -14.02
CA LEU A 172 -3.24 -18.23 -13.52
C LEU A 172 -1.84 -18.73 -13.84
N GLU A 173 -1.28 -18.38 -15.00
CA GLU A 173 0.03 -18.87 -15.45
C GLU A 173 1.16 -18.44 -14.50
N ASN A 174 0.99 -17.34 -13.76
CA ASN A 174 1.95 -16.87 -12.76
C ASN A 174 2.04 -17.78 -11.52
N ILE A 175 1.04 -18.64 -11.30
CA ILE A 175 0.90 -19.44 -10.07
C ILE A 175 0.56 -20.92 -10.33
N ILE A 176 0.25 -21.31 -11.57
CA ILE A 176 -0.19 -22.67 -11.91
C ILE A 176 0.82 -23.77 -11.51
N HIS A 177 2.10 -23.43 -11.41
CA HIS A 177 3.16 -24.37 -11.03
C HIS A 177 2.99 -24.97 -9.64
N ILE A 178 2.15 -24.39 -8.76
CA ILE A 178 1.87 -24.96 -7.42
C ILE A 178 0.80 -26.06 -7.43
N LEU A 179 0.03 -26.18 -8.52
CA LEU A 179 -1.04 -27.16 -8.67
C LEU A 179 -0.51 -28.52 -9.14
N ASN A 180 -1.22 -29.59 -8.76
CA ASN A 180 -1.07 -30.90 -9.36
C ASN A 180 -1.50 -30.88 -10.84
N LYS A 181 -0.92 -31.77 -11.63
CA LYS A 181 -1.39 -32.02 -13.00
C LYS A 181 -2.76 -32.67 -13.01
#